data_AF-A0A1L9C736-F1
#
_entry.id   AF-A0A1L9C736-F1
#
_cell.length_a   1.000
_cell.length_b   1.000
_cell.length_c   1.000
_cell.angle_alpha   90.00
_cell.angle_beta   90.00
_cell.angle_gamma   90.00
#
_symmetry.space_group_name_H-M   'P 1'
#
loop_
_entity.id
_entity.type
_entity.pdbx_description
1 polymer ?
#
loop_
_entity_poly.entity_id
_entity_poly.type
_entity_poly.pdbx_seq_one_letter_code
_entity_poly.pdbx_strand_id
1 'polypeptide(L)'
;MVAVYLNVNPETLVIEDIRFESYGCASNIATASIITEMAKGKTLDEAKNISWKQATEELGGLPTVKAHCSVLAVEGLRAAIRDYEEKHGLVSEKETTTEEVVRRRLKHVMNPMAGLDIIRTELVTKIEINEGSVRILIDLPSDHQFASAIKEDILEKVKSLWDIEEVNVVFTE
;
A
#
# COMPACT_ATOMS: atom_id res chain seq x y z
N MET A 1 -9.72 -4.80 2.82
CA MET A 1 -8.28 -4.47 2.91
C MET A 1 -7.50 -5.71 2.54
N VAL A 2 -6.44 -5.59 1.74
CA VAL A 2 -5.47 -6.68 1.46
C VAL A 2 -4.08 -6.13 1.69
N ALA A 3 -3.34 -6.70 2.62
CA ALA A 3 -1.92 -6.45 2.84
C ALA A 3 -1.14 -7.67 2.36
N VAL A 4 -0.03 -7.45 1.65
CA VAL A 4 0.85 -8.50 1.13
C VAL A 4 2.24 -8.28 1.72
N TYR A 5 2.85 -9.36 2.18
CA TYR A 5 4.16 -9.39 2.82
C TYR A 5 5.08 -10.29 2.02
N LEU A 6 6.29 -9.79 1.71
CA LEU A 6 7.26 -10.45 0.85
C LEU A 6 8.53 -10.77 1.64
N ASN A 7 9.07 -11.96 1.44
CA ASN A 7 10.46 -12.30 1.74
C ASN A 7 11.20 -12.49 0.42
N VAL A 8 12.20 -11.67 0.15
CA VAL A 8 12.87 -11.57 -1.15
C VAL A 8 14.35 -11.84 -0.97
N ASN A 9 14.91 -12.64 -1.87
CA ASN A 9 16.35 -12.86 -1.92
C ASN A 9 17.04 -11.58 -2.45
N PRO A 10 17.97 -10.96 -1.70
CA PRO A 10 18.57 -9.69 -2.10
C PRO A 10 19.52 -9.79 -3.29
N GLU A 11 20.07 -10.98 -3.58
CA GLU A 11 21.01 -11.19 -4.69
C GLU A 11 20.29 -11.47 -6.01
N THR A 12 19.22 -12.28 -5.96
CA THR A 12 18.49 -12.72 -7.16
C THR A 12 17.18 -11.98 -7.40
N LEU A 13 16.71 -11.22 -6.41
CA LEU A 13 15.41 -10.55 -6.39
C LEU A 13 14.22 -11.51 -6.56
N VAL A 14 14.39 -12.78 -6.21
CA VAL A 14 13.34 -13.80 -6.21
C VAL A 14 12.52 -13.72 -4.92
N ILE A 15 11.19 -13.81 -5.04
CA ILE A 15 10.26 -13.89 -3.91
C ILE A 15 10.30 -15.32 -3.34
N GLU A 16 11.03 -15.52 -2.25
CA GLU A 16 11.19 -16.82 -1.58
C GLU A 16 9.94 -17.22 -0.78
N ASP A 17 9.35 -16.25 -0.08
CA ASP A 17 8.06 -16.42 0.60
C ASP A 17 7.17 -15.20 0.39
N ILE A 18 5.86 -15.44 0.40
CA ILE A 18 4.85 -14.41 0.25
C ILE A 18 3.63 -14.80 1.07
N ARG A 19 3.10 -13.85 1.83
CA ARG A 19 1.93 -14.01 2.68
C ARG A 19 0.99 -12.84 2.50
N PHE A 20 -0.26 -13.02 2.91
CA PHE A 20 -1.24 -11.97 2.86
C PHE A 20 -2.11 -11.95 4.12
N GLU A 21 -2.62 -10.76 4.42
CA GLU A 21 -3.72 -10.55 5.36
C GLU A 21 -4.86 -9.89 4.60
N SER A 22 -6.08 -10.44 4.71
CA SER A 22 -7.22 -9.97 3.91
C SER A 22 -8.48 -9.90 4.76
N TYR A 23 -9.08 -8.71 4.79
CA TYR A 23 -10.38 -8.45 5.36
C TYR A 23 -11.35 -8.13 4.22
N GLY A 24 -12.35 -8.97 4.01
CA GLY A 24 -13.34 -8.77 2.96
C GLY A 24 -14.15 -10.01 2.65
N CYS A 25 -14.83 -9.98 1.49
CA CYS A 25 -15.64 -11.09 1.03
C CYS A 25 -14.78 -12.30 0.60
N ALA A 26 -15.40 -13.48 0.49
CA ALA A 26 -14.72 -14.71 0.07
C ALA A 26 -13.94 -14.55 -1.25
N SER A 27 -14.44 -13.77 -2.21
CA SER A 27 -13.75 -13.50 -3.47
C SER A 27 -12.45 -12.71 -3.27
N ASN A 28 -12.42 -11.79 -2.30
CA ASN A 28 -11.22 -11.02 -1.97
C ASN A 28 -10.15 -11.91 -1.32
N ILE A 29 -10.55 -12.83 -0.43
CA ILE A 29 -9.64 -13.80 0.19
C ILE A 29 -9.11 -14.78 -0.86
N ALA A 30 -10.00 -15.28 -1.72
CA ALA A 30 -9.63 -16.22 -2.77
C ALA A 30 -8.64 -15.61 -3.76
N THR A 31 -8.90 -14.38 -4.25
CA THR A 31 -7.94 -13.76 -5.17
C THR A 31 -6.64 -13.37 -4.48
N ALA A 32 -6.67 -12.92 -3.21
CA ALA A 32 -5.45 -12.68 -2.43
C ALA A 32 -4.62 -13.96 -2.27
N SER A 33 -5.25 -15.12 -2.09
CA SER A 33 -4.54 -16.40 -2.07
C SER A 33 -3.95 -16.79 -3.42
N ILE A 34 -4.67 -16.54 -4.53
CA ILE A 34 -4.17 -16.88 -5.87
C ILE A 34 -2.93 -16.06 -6.23
N ILE A 35 -2.93 -14.75 -5.94
CA ILE A 35 -1.76 -13.92 -6.26
C ILE A 35 -0.50 -14.36 -5.52
N THR A 36 -0.62 -14.92 -4.31
CA THR A 36 0.56 -15.39 -3.55
C THR A 36 1.15 -16.62 -4.20
N GLU A 37 0.32 -17.56 -4.63
CA GLU A 37 0.78 -18.75 -5.36
C GLU A 37 1.39 -18.39 -6.71
N MET A 38 0.79 -17.43 -7.43
CA MET A 38 1.32 -16.98 -8.72
C MET A 38 2.66 -16.25 -8.60
N ALA A 39 2.88 -15.50 -7.52
CA ALA A 39 4.07 -14.68 -7.33
C ALA A 39 5.24 -15.41 -6.65
N LYS A 40 4.98 -16.43 -5.83
CA LYS A 40 6.03 -17.19 -5.14
C LYS A 40 7.00 -17.83 -6.14
N GLY A 41 8.30 -17.66 -5.89
CA GLY A 41 9.38 -18.16 -6.75
C GLY A 41 9.66 -17.35 -8.01
N LYS A 42 8.91 -16.27 -8.27
CA LYS A 42 9.19 -15.33 -9.37
C LYS A 42 10.14 -14.22 -8.92
N THR A 43 10.79 -13.57 -9.87
CA THR A 43 11.49 -12.29 -9.58
C THR A 43 10.48 -11.16 -9.33
N LEU A 44 10.91 -10.08 -8.69
CA LEU A 44 10.09 -8.87 -8.50
C LEU A 44 9.50 -8.37 -9.82
N ASP A 45 10.29 -8.33 -10.90
CA ASP A 45 9.83 -7.85 -12.21
C ASP A 45 8.82 -8.78 -12.86
N GLU A 46 9.01 -10.09 -12.75
CA GLU A 46 8.02 -11.07 -13.21
C GLU A 46 6.70 -10.95 -12.44
N ALA A 47 6.79 -10.78 -11.11
CA ALA A 47 5.62 -10.65 -10.24
C ALA A 47 4.83 -9.36 -10.49
N LYS A 48 5.50 -8.23 -10.82
CA LYS A 48 4.82 -6.97 -11.21
C LYS A 48 3.92 -7.13 -12.43
N ASN A 49 4.32 -8.00 -13.36
CA ASN A 49 3.63 -8.25 -14.61
C ASN A 49 2.38 -9.14 -14.45
N ILE A 50 2.14 -9.71 -13.27
CA ILE A 50 0.88 -10.40 -12.97
C ILE A 50 -0.28 -9.41 -13.12
N SER A 51 -1.26 -9.79 -13.94
CA SER A 51 -2.45 -8.99 -14.19
C SER A 51 -3.67 -9.54 -13.43
N TRP A 52 -4.64 -8.66 -13.16
CA TRP A 52 -5.89 -9.06 -12.50
C TRP A 52 -6.69 -10.05 -13.34
N LYS A 53 -6.54 -10.04 -14.68
CA LYS A 53 -7.17 -11.01 -15.58
C LYS A 53 -6.59 -12.40 -15.37
N GLN A 54 -5.27 -12.53 -15.36
CA GLN A 54 -4.61 -13.80 -15.08
C GLN A 54 -4.97 -14.33 -13.69
N ALA A 55 -4.98 -13.47 -12.67
CA ALA A 55 -5.41 -13.87 -11.32
C ALA A 55 -6.88 -14.31 -11.28
N THR A 56 -7.75 -13.71 -12.11
CA THR A 56 -9.16 -14.11 -12.22
C THR A 56 -9.30 -15.43 -12.97
N GLU A 57 -8.54 -15.61 -14.04
CA GLU A 57 -8.52 -16.85 -14.83
C GLU A 57 -8.03 -18.03 -13.99
N GLU A 58 -6.96 -17.85 -13.21
CA GLU A 58 -6.45 -18.92 -12.33
C GLU A 58 -7.37 -19.25 -11.16
N LEU A 59 -8.22 -18.31 -10.75
CA LEU A 59 -9.29 -18.59 -9.81
C LEU A 59 -10.44 -19.41 -10.43
N GLY A 60 -10.43 -19.63 -11.75
CA GLY A 60 -11.52 -20.28 -12.49
C GLY A 60 -12.61 -19.29 -12.94
N GLY A 61 -12.32 -17.99 -12.90
CA GLY A 61 -13.22 -16.92 -13.26
C GLY A 61 -13.95 -16.29 -12.06
N LEU A 62 -14.43 -15.06 -12.27
CA LEU A 62 -15.28 -14.34 -11.33
C LEU A 62 -16.44 -13.66 -12.06
N PRO A 63 -17.62 -13.54 -11.45
CA PRO A 63 -18.67 -12.66 -11.96
C PRO A 63 -18.15 -11.23 -12.14
N THR A 64 -18.56 -10.54 -13.21
CA THR A 64 -18.06 -9.20 -13.57
C THR A 64 -18.13 -8.19 -12.42
N VAL A 65 -19.21 -8.25 -11.62
CA VAL A 65 -19.42 -7.43 -10.42
C VAL A 65 -18.31 -7.58 -9.36
N LYS A 66 -17.64 -8.74 -9.31
CA LYS A 66 -16.58 -9.04 -8.33
C LYS A 66 -15.16 -8.92 -8.88
N ALA A 67 -14.98 -8.51 -10.13
CA ALA A 67 -13.66 -8.33 -10.74
C ALA A 67 -12.76 -7.36 -9.96
N HIS A 68 -13.35 -6.40 -9.23
CA HIS A 68 -12.63 -5.47 -8.37
C HIS A 68 -11.79 -6.17 -7.29
N CYS A 69 -12.20 -7.36 -6.81
CA CYS A 69 -11.42 -8.14 -5.84
C CYS A 69 -10.06 -8.55 -6.42
N SER A 70 -10.02 -8.93 -7.70
CA SER A 70 -8.78 -9.28 -8.39
C SER A 70 -7.89 -8.08 -8.66
N VAL A 71 -8.48 -6.93 -8.97
CA VAL A 71 -7.75 -5.68 -9.12
C VAL A 71 -7.06 -5.30 -7.81
N LEU A 72 -7.81 -5.28 -6.70
CA LEU A 72 -7.29 -4.93 -5.37
C LEU A 72 -6.17 -5.87 -4.91
N ALA A 73 -6.30 -7.18 -5.16
CA ALA A 73 -5.25 -8.14 -4.82
C ALA A 73 -3.96 -7.83 -5.59
N VAL A 74 -4.03 -7.66 -6.91
CA VAL A 74 -2.86 -7.35 -7.74
C VAL A 74 -2.23 -5.99 -7.39
N GLU A 75 -3.05 -4.99 -7.06
CA GLU A 75 -2.56 -3.71 -6.54
C GLU A 75 -1.81 -3.88 -5.20
N GLY A 76 -2.34 -4.72 -4.30
CA GLY A 76 -1.65 -5.07 -3.05
C GLY A 76 -0.29 -5.73 -3.27
N LEU A 77 -0.20 -6.67 -4.21
CA LEU A 77 1.08 -7.29 -4.60
C LEU A 77 2.08 -6.25 -5.12
N ARG A 78 1.64 -5.39 -6.04
CA ARG A 78 2.49 -4.33 -6.62
C ARG A 78 2.94 -3.32 -5.58
N ALA A 79 2.06 -2.96 -4.64
CA ALA A 79 2.38 -2.07 -3.53
C ALA A 79 3.46 -2.68 -2.62
N ALA A 80 3.36 -3.98 -2.31
CA ALA A 80 4.37 -4.69 -1.52
C ALA A 80 5.72 -4.79 -2.24
N ILE A 81 5.72 -5.06 -3.55
CA ILE A 81 6.95 -5.07 -4.36
C ILE A 81 7.59 -3.68 -4.36
N ARG A 82 6.80 -2.64 -4.61
CA ARG A 82 7.29 -1.25 -4.60
C ARG A 82 7.89 -0.86 -3.25
N ASP A 83 7.23 -1.21 -2.15
CA ASP A 83 7.74 -0.96 -0.79
C ASP A 83 9.10 -1.63 -0.55
N TYR A 84 9.26 -2.87 -1.02
CA TYR A 84 10.56 -3.56 -0.98
C TYR A 84 11.63 -2.82 -1.80
N GLU A 85 11.32 -2.44 -3.04
CA GLU A 85 12.26 -1.75 -3.93
C GLU A 85 12.71 -0.41 -3.38
N GLU A 86 11.81 0.35 -2.78
CA GLU A 86 12.10 1.63 -2.13
C GLU A 86 13.05 1.46 -0.95
N LYS A 87 12.77 0.49 -0.08
CA LYS A 87 13.61 0.20 1.09
C LYS A 87 15.01 -0.30 0.73
N HIS A 88 15.18 -0.85 -0.47
CA HIS A 88 16.45 -1.39 -0.96
C HIS A 88 17.11 -0.53 -2.04
N GLY A 89 16.57 0.67 -2.33
CA GLY A 89 17.16 1.60 -3.30
C GLY A 89 17.13 1.10 -4.76
N LEU A 90 16.21 0.19 -5.10
CA LEU A 90 16.09 -0.42 -6.42
C LEU A 90 15.19 0.38 -7.39
N VAL A 91 14.58 1.47 -6.92
CA VAL A 91 13.66 2.28 -7.74
C VAL A 91 14.43 3.08 -8.79
N SER A 92 14.12 2.83 -10.07
CA SER A 92 14.72 3.53 -11.22
C SER A 92 14.20 4.95 -11.43
N GLU A 93 12.99 5.25 -10.95
CA GLU A 93 12.36 6.57 -11.05
C GLU A 93 12.36 7.25 -9.68
N LYS A 94 13.41 8.04 -9.42
CA LYS A 94 13.45 8.98 -8.29
C LYS A 94 12.59 10.19 -8.63
N GLU A 95 11.28 10.01 -8.68
CA GLU A 95 10.35 11.15 -8.67
C GLU A 95 10.56 11.90 -7.34
N THR A 96 10.69 13.23 -7.41
CA THR A 96 10.72 14.07 -6.21
C THR A 96 9.39 13.94 -5.48
N THR A 97 9.42 13.91 -4.15
CA THR A 97 8.20 13.85 -3.35
C THR A 97 7.42 15.14 -3.53
N THR A 98 6.36 15.05 -4.34
CA THR A 98 5.35 16.09 -4.51
C THR A 98 4.14 15.83 -3.63
N GLU A 99 3.27 16.83 -3.48
CA GLU A 99 2.02 16.68 -2.74
C GLU A 99 1.16 15.53 -3.31
N GLU A 100 1.16 15.36 -4.63
CA GLU A 100 0.44 14.28 -5.29
C GLU A 100 0.98 12.89 -4.94
N VAL A 101 2.31 12.76 -4.81
CA VAL A 101 2.96 11.51 -4.39
C VAL A 101 2.55 11.17 -2.96
N VAL A 102 2.63 12.14 -2.04
CA VAL A 102 2.18 11.97 -0.65
C VAL A 102 0.70 11.59 -0.60
N ARG A 103 -0.17 12.32 -1.31
CA ARG A 103 -1.61 12.01 -1.37
C ARG A 103 -1.87 10.60 -1.90
N ARG A 104 -1.11 10.14 -2.90
CA ARG A 104 -1.22 8.77 -3.44
C ARG A 104 -0.87 7.72 -2.39
N ARG A 105 0.10 7.98 -1.51
CA ARG A 105 0.42 7.10 -0.37
C ARG A 105 -0.68 7.09 0.67
N LEU A 106 -1.16 8.27 1.05
CA LEU A 106 -2.19 8.43 2.08
C LEU A 106 -3.53 7.76 1.71
N LYS A 107 -3.82 7.52 0.41
CA LYS A 107 -4.96 6.69 -0.03
C LYS A 107 -4.92 5.24 0.50
N HIS A 108 -3.77 4.77 0.96
CA HIS A 108 -3.62 3.44 1.54
C HIS A 108 -3.69 3.44 3.07
N VAL A 109 -3.89 4.61 3.70
CA VAL A 109 -4.13 4.73 5.13
C VAL A 109 -5.63 4.74 5.38
N MET A 110 -6.09 3.80 6.20
CA MET A 110 -7.51 3.62 6.46
C MET A 110 -7.99 4.60 7.52
N ASN A 111 -9.20 5.15 7.34
CA ASN A 111 -9.98 5.79 8.39
C ASN A 111 -10.94 4.74 9.00
N PRO A 112 -10.66 4.21 10.21
CA PRO A 112 -11.48 3.17 10.83
C PRO A 112 -12.91 3.63 11.14
N MET A 113 -13.15 4.95 11.24
CA MET A 113 -14.47 5.51 11.57
C MET A 113 -15.44 5.43 10.39
N ALA A 114 -14.93 5.57 9.17
CA ALA A 114 -15.74 5.64 7.95
C ALA A 114 -15.58 4.41 7.05
N GLY A 115 -14.58 3.56 7.29
CA GLY A 115 -14.27 2.41 6.44
C GLY A 115 -13.74 2.78 5.05
N LEU A 116 -13.30 4.02 4.87
CA LEU A 116 -12.71 4.59 3.65
C LEU A 116 -11.30 5.11 3.97
N ASP A 117 -10.51 5.47 2.96
CA ASP A 117 -9.18 6.06 3.19
C ASP A 117 -9.24 7.52 3.67
N ILE A 118 -8.20 7.96 4.39
CA ILE A 118 -8.13 9.30 5.01
C ILE A 118 -8.18 10.46 4.00
N ILE A 119 -7.90 10.21 2.71
CA ILE A 119 -8.00 11.22 1.66
C ILE A 119 -9.46 11.37 1.20
N ARG A 120 -10.16 10.25 0.99
CA ARG A 120 -11.58 10.28 0.60
C ARG A 120 -12.50 10.78 1.71
N THR A 121 -12.12 10.59 2.96
CA THR A 121 -12.89 11.12 4.10
C THR A 121 -12.53 12.56 4.44
N GLU A 122 -11.68 13.22 3.64
CA GLU A 122 -11.24 14.60 3.86
C GLU A 122 -10.59 14.83 5.23
N LEU A 123 -10.03 13.77 5.84
CA LEU A 123 -9.39 13.84 7.15
C LEU A 123 -8.06 14.59 7.07
N VAL A 124 -7.42 14.59 5.91
CA VAL A 124 -6.14 15.29 5.67
C VAL A 124 -6.44 16.71 5.19
N THR A 125 -6.27 17.69 6.08
CA THR A 125 -6.59 19.10 5.81
C THR A 125 -5.49 19.80 5.00
N LYS A 126 -4.22 19.50 5.31
CA LYS A 126 -3.07 20.16 4.69
C LYS A 126 -1.87 19.24 4.65
N ILE A 127 -1.12 19.32 3.55
CA ILE A 127 0.17 18.65 3.37
C ILE A 127 1.17 19.74 3.02
N GLU A 128 2.22 19.90 3.83
CA GLU A 128 3.33 20.81 3.59
C GLU A 128 4.58 19.97 3.37
N ILE A 129 5.31 20.21 2.28
CA ILE A 129 6.54 19.52 1.95
C ILE A 129 7.65 20.56 1.93
N ASN A 130 8.68 20.32 2.73
CA ASN A 130 9.94 21.06 2.69
C ASN A 130 11.06 20.06 2.32
N GLU A 131 12.21 20.55 1.89
CA GLU A 131 13.36 19.70 1.54
C GLU A 131 13.63 18.65 2.64
N GLY A 132 13.39 17.37 2.36
CA GLY A 132 13.59 16.28 3.30
C GLY A 132 12.51 16.08 4.38
N SER A 133 11.47 16.93 4.46
CA SER A 133 10.44 16.81 5.51
C SER A 133 9.00 16.99 5.01
N VAL A 134 8.10 16.13 5.51
CA VAL A 134 6.66 16.21 5.21
C VAL A 134 5.89 16.48 6.50
N ARG A 135 5.07 17.52 6.49
CA ARG A 135 4.12 17.82 7.56
C ARG A 135 2.70 17.58 7.07
N ILE A 136 1.96 16.75 7.80
CA ILE A 136 0.59 16.35 7.46
C ILE A 136 -0.32 16.79 8.61
N LEU A 137 -1.28 17.66 8.30
CA LEU A 137 -2.33 18.08 9.24
C LEU A 137 -3.54 17.17 9.06
N ILE A 138 -4.01 16.63 10.19
CA ILE A 138 -5.16 15.72 10.26
C ILE A 138 -6.25 16.39 11.10
N ASP A 139 -7.44 16.50 10.53
CA ASP A 139 -8.67 16.94 11.20
C ASP A 139 -9.24 15.79 12.04
N LEU A 140 -8.54 15.50 13.14
CA LEU A 140 -8.93 14.52 14.13
C LEU A 140 -8.30 14.93 15.48
N PRO A 141 -9.06 14.91 16.59
CA PRO A 141 -8.52 15.21 17.91
C PRO A 141 -7.35 14.30 18.28
N SER A 142 -6.30 14.87 18.88
CA SER A 142 -5.09 14.14 19.27
C SER A 142 -5.33 13.04 20.32
N ASP A 143 -6.42 13.13 21.10
CA ASP A 143 -6.85 12.17 22.11
C ASP A 143 -7.77 11.07 21.55
N HIS A 144 -8.10 11.11 20.25
CA HIS A 144 -8.99 10.14 19.64
C HIS A 144 -8.39 8.73 19.61
N GLN A 145 -9.21 7.71 19.88
CA GLN A 145 -8.76 6.30 19.99
C GLN A 145 -8.01 5.75 18.77
N PHE A 146 -8.24 6.30 17.57
CA PHE A 146 -7.57 5.88 16.33
C PHE A 146 -6.41 6.79 15.91
N ALA A 147 -6.11 7.86 16.65
CA ALA A 147 -5.07 8.81 16.28
C ALA A 147 -3.68 8.15 16.20
N SER A 148 -3.32 7.29 17.16
CA SER A 148 -2.03 6.57 17.14
C SER A 148 -1.91 5.64 15.93
N ALA A 149 -2.94 4.84 15.65
CA ALA A 149 -2.94 3.90 14.53
C ALA A 149 -2.81 4.64 13.19
N ILE A 150 -3.59 5.71 12.98
CA ILE A 150 -3.51 6.53 11.78
C ILE A 150 -2.11 7.17 11.66
N LYS A 151 -1.55 7.67 12.78
CA LYS A 151 -0.20 8.23 12.80
C LYS A 151 0.85 7.21 12.36
N GLU A 152 0.82 6.01 12.93
CA GLU A 152 1.76 4.93 12.63
C GLU A 152 1.68 4.51 11.17
N ASP A 153 0.47 4.30 10.63
CA ASP A 153 0.24 3.98 9.23
C ASP A 153 0.80 5.07 8.29
N ILE A 154 0.55 6.35 8.60
CA ILE A 154 1.08 7.46 7.82
C ILE A 154 2.61 7.49 7.86
N LEU A 155 3.19 7.33 9.05
CA LEU A 155 4.64 7.29 9.21
C LEU A 155 5.25 6.17 8.39
N GLU A 156 4.68 4.97 8.43
CA GLU A 156 5.15 3.83 7.64
C GLU A 156 5.12 4.12 6.14
N LYS A 157 4.01 4.66 5.63
CA LYS A 157 3.82 4.88 4.18
C LYS A 157 4.55 6.08 3.61
N VAL A 158 4.83 7.10 4.43
CA VAL A 158 5.51 8.33 3.98
C VAL A 158 7.01 8.27 4.22
N LYS A 159 7.48 7.64 5.31
CA LYS A 159 8.93 7.42 5.53
C LYS A 159 9.56 6.45 4.53
N SER A 160 8.77 5.67 3.80
CA SER A 160 9.29 4.81 2.73
C SER A 160 9.75 5.61 1.50
N LEU A 161 9.45 6.91 1.41
CA LEU A 161 9.88 7.76 0.31
C LEU A 161 11.37 8.07 0.43
N TRP A 162 12.09 7.93 -0.69
CA TRP A 162 13.56 7.95 -0.72
C TRP A 162 14.21 9.30 -0.36
N ASP A 163 13.46 10.40 -0.51
CA ASP A 163 13.89 11.78 -0.28
C ASP A 163 13.29 12.39 1.00
N ILE A 164 12.61 11.59 1.83
CA ILE A 164 11.99 12.05 3.07
C ILE A 164 12.76 11.52 4.28
N GLU A 165 13.32 12.43 5.06
CA GLU A 165 14.04 12.15 6.31
C GLU A 165 13.11 12.26 7.53
N GLU A 166 12.19 13.23 7.51
CA GLU A 166 11.32 13.55 8.64
C GLU A 166 9.83 13.60 8.24
N VAL A 167 8.98 12.96 9.03
CA VAL A 167 7.53 12.99 8.84
C VAL A 167 6.85 13.44 10.13
N ASN A 168 6.19 14.59 10.06
CA ASN A 168 5.51 15.24 11.17
C ASN A 168 3.99 15.21 10.97
N VAL A 169 3.31 14.34 11.73
CA VAL A 169 1.85 14.25 11.71
C VAL A 169 1.29 15.09 12.86
N VAL A 170 0.50 16.11 12.52
CA VAL A 170 -0.12 17.05 13.46
C VAL A 170 -1.63 16.82 13.46
N PHE A 171 -2.16 16.51 14.63
CA PHE A 171 -3.60 16.37 14.88
C PHE A 171 -4.19 17.71 15.31
N THR A 172 -5.48 17.91 15.11
CA THR A 172 -6.19 19.05 15.70
C THR A 172 -6.27 18.87 17.23
N GLU A 173 -6.31 19.99 17.95
CA GLU A 173 -6.60 20.00 19.39
C GLU A 173 -8.05 19.58 19.68
#